data_AF-A0A3B9YJ93-F1
#
_entry.id   AF-A0A3B9YJ93-F1
#
_cell.length_a   1.000
_cell.length_b   1.000
_cell.length_c   1.000
_cell.angle_alpha   90.00
_cell.angle_beta   90.00
_cell.angle_gamma   90.00
#
_symmetry.space_group_name_H-M   'P 1'
#
loop_
_entity.id
_entity.type
_entity.pdbx_description
1 polymer ?
#
loop_
_entity_poly.entity_id
_entity_poly.type
_entity_poly.pdbx_seq_one_letter_code
_entity_poly.pdbx_strand_id
1 'polypeptide(L)'
;MTILAAALFLAGASWAQEAPKPQSLKELLRSAALKEDLLHAHGVPKFKRLGGFHDTDSLAGFVPEIDASGGLFLPPKYEKEYSIPADDLRKLKSILGVAKKYADAEQAVAEGYLMADEYEDGVGLAFARPDLASVPRLDLAKPALLLYVKARGESAFFLAGVAYLSTEKTPPQEFRIARAGGEPLKLWRPWEGICYKARGGVVTYRDAEDEAKPCADGRLVPKAWIMHVWLPLYNPLGLFTPRNPVVDYLDLSDRAFTAAKP
;
A
#
# COMPACT_ATOMS: atom_id res chain seq x y z
N MET A 1 -8.79 -70.78 -22.20
CA MET A 1 -9.53 -69.69 -21.51
C MET A 1 -8.55 -69.06 -20.54
N THR A 2 -8.02 -67.90 -20.91
CA THR A 2 -6.85 -67.28 -20.29
C THR A 2 -7.28 -65.88 -19.89
N ILE A 3 -7.33 -65.59 -18.58
CA ILE A 3 -7.55 -64.23 -18.07
C ILE A 3 -6.23 -63.81 -17.42
N LEU A 4 -5.52 -62.91 -18.08
CA LEU A 4 -4.32 -62.25 -17.58
C LEU A 4 -4.74 -61.18 -16.55
N ALA A 5 -4.23 -61.29 -15.33
CA ALA A 5 -4.30 -60.23 -14.33
C ALA A 5 -3.11 -59.28 -14.53
N ALA A 6 -3.38 -58.03 -14.90
CA ALA A 6 -2.39 -56.96 -14.94
C ALA A 6 -2.46 -56.17 -13.62
N ALA A 7 -1.47 -56.33 -12.76
CA ALA A 7 -1.24 -55.50 -11.59
C ALA A 7 -0.33 -54.32 -11.98
N LEU A 8 -0.90 -53.11 -12.08
CA LEU A 8 -0.13 -51.88 -12.14
C LEU A 8 0.16 -51.40 -10.70
N PHE A 9 1.42 -51.48 -10.29
CA PHE A 9 1.92 -50.78 -9.11
C PHE A 9 2.21 -49.31 -9.48
N LEU A 10 1.42 -48.38 -8.96
CA LEU A 10 1.74 -46.95 -8.93
C LEU A 10 2.65 -46.69 -7.73
N ALA A 11 3.96 -46.62 -7.97
CA ALA A 11 4.92 -46.04 -7.03
C ALA A 11 5.12 -44.56 -7.40
N GLY A 12 4.25 -43.68 -6.89
CA GLY A 12 4.47 -42.24 -6.94
C GLY A 12 5.52 -41.85 -5.92
N ALA A 13 6.73 -41.53 -6.38
CA ALA A 13 7.75 -40.91 -5.54
C ALA A 13 7.25 -39.53 -5.08
N SER A 14 6.99 -39.38 -3.79
CA SER A 14 6.65 -38.11 -3.17
C SER A 14 7.87 -37.19 -3.17
N TRP A 15 7.88 -36.20 -4.05
CA TRP A 15 8.78 -35.05 -3.96
C TRP A 15 8.28 -34.12 -2.86
N ALA A 16 8.57 -34.47 -1.61
CA ALA A 16 8.54 -33.50 -0.53
C ALA A 16 9.85 -32.69 -0.62
N GLN A 17 9.89 -31.70 -1.52
CA GLN A 17 10.85 -30.62 -1.36
C GLN A 17 10.46 -29.90 -0.08
N GLU A 18 11.34 -29.93 0.93
CA GLU A 18 11.22 -29.07 2.10
C GLU A 18 11.04 -27.64 1.61
N ALA A 19 9.86 -27.07 1.85
CA ALA A 19 9.63 -25.67 1.63
C ALA A 19 10.70 -24.90 2.44
N PRO A 20 11.39 -23.91 1.84
CA PRO A 20 12.36 -23.12 2.58
C PRO A 20 11.66 -22.54 3.80
N LYS A 21 12.25 -22.75 4.99
CA LYS A 21 11.74 -22.19 6.24
C LYS A 21 11.55 -20.68 6.04
N PRO A 22 10.39 -20.11 6.42
CA PRO A 22 10.18 -18.67 6.30
C PRO A 22 11.30 -17.95 7.05
N GLN A 23 12.05 -17.10 6.35
CA GLN A 23 13.01 -16.21 6.99
C GLN A 23 12.26 -15.36 8.02
N SER A 24 12.83 -15.16 9.20
CA SER A 24 12.16 -14.31 10.18
C SER A 24 12.02 -12.90 9.61
N LEU A 25 10.89 -12.22 9.87
CA LEU A 25 10.68 -10.82 9.45
C LEU A 25 11.87 -9.93 9.88
N LYS A 26 12.46 -10.25 11.03
CA LYS A 26 13.66 -9.60 11.56
C LYS A 26 14.90 -9.81 10.69
N GLU A 27 15.05 -10.95 10.01
CA GLU A 27 16.12 -11.23 9.05
C GLU A 27 15.86 -10.58 7.68
N LEU A 28 14.59 -10.55 7.23
CA LEU A 28 14.18 -9.81 6.02
C LEU A 28 14.41 -8.30 6.18
N LEU A 29 14.15 -7.75 7.37
CA LEU A 29 14.39 -6.34 7.70
C LEU A 29 15.88 -6.03 7.95
N ARG A 30 16.70 -7.02 8.32
CA ARG A 30 18.14 -6.85 8.62
C ARG A 30 19.07 -7.15 7.45
N SER A 31 18.63 -7.82 6.39
CA SER A 31 19.50 -8.24 5.27
C SER A 31 19.88 -7.11 4.29
N ALA A 32 19.52 -5.86 4.57
CA ALA A 32 19.99 -4.68 3.85
C ALA A 32 21.41 -4.27 4.32
N ALA A 33 22.40 -5.06 3.94
CA ALA A 33 23.80 -4.69 4.07
C ALA A 33 24.21 -3.72 2.96
N LEU A 34 24.24 -2.41 3.25
CA LEU A 34 25.40 -1.56 2.93
C LEU A 34 25.26 -0.19 3.62
N LYS A 35 26.28 0.17 4.38
CA LYS A 35 26.46 1.45 5.05
C LYS A 35 27.66 2.13 4.40
N GLU A 36 27.52 3.44 4.18
CA GLU A 36 28.55 4.42 3.80
C GLU A 36 29.18 4.29 2.41
N ASP A 37 28.72 5.13 1.46
CA ASP A 37 29.57 6.20 0.94
C ASP A 37 28.78 7.20 0.05
N LEU A 38 29.23 8.46 0.10
CA LEU A 38 29.05 9.53 -0.89
C LEU A 38 27.75 10.35 -0.93
N LEU A 39 27.87 11.51 -0.27
CA LEU A 39 27.37 12.81 -0.71
C LEU A 39 27.82 13.11 -2.15
N HIS A 40 26.89 13.21 -3.09
CA HIS A 40 26.68 14.41 -3.93
C HIS A 40 25.75 14.11 -5.12
N ALA A 41 24.86 15.07 -5.38
CA ALA A 41 24.21 15.34 -6.68
C ALA A 41 22.99 14.45 -7.03
N HIS A 42 21.91 14.88 -7.67
CA HIS A 42 21.53 16.13 -8.35
C HIS A 42 19.98 16.28 -8.30
N GLY A 43 19.47 17.52 -8.36
CA GLY A 43 18.17 17.79 -8.98
C GLY A 43 16.90 17.81 -8.12
N VAL A 44 16.98 17.64 -6.78
CA VAL A 44 15.80 17.83 -5.90
C VAL A 44 15.36 19.31 -5.95
N PRO A 45 14.08 19.62 -6.18
CA PRO A 45 13.57 20.99 -6.04
C PRO A 45 13.93 21.52 -4.66
N LYS A 46 14.69 22.63 -4.60
CA LYS A 46 15.02 23.30 -3.33
C LYS A 46 13.73 23.46 -2.52
N PHE A 47 13.79 23.14 -1.22
CA PHE A 47 12.77 23.23 -0.15
C PHE A 47 11.69 24.33 -0.31
N LYS A 48 11.98 25.42 -1.02
CA LYS A 48 11.11 26.58 -1.26
C LYS A 48 9.87 26.37 -2.15
N ARG A 49 9.63 25.20 -2.76
CA ARG A 49 8.47 25.01 -3.67
C ARG A 49 7.33 24.13 -3.17
N LEU A 50 7.45 23.47 -2.02
CA LEU A 50 6.33 22.70 -1.43
C LEU A 50 5.45 23.54 -0.47
N GLY A 51 5.30 24.84 -0.79
CA GLY A 51 4.77 25.86 0.11
C GLY A 51 3.46 25.52 0.85
N GLY A 52 3.47 25.85 2.15
CA GLY A 52 2.33 26.02 3.04
C GLY A 52 2.81 26.43 4.43
N PHE A 53 2.45 27.65 4.87
CA PHE A 53 2.91 28.30 6.11
C PHE A 53 2.48 27.53 7.36
N HIS A 54 3.40 26.78 7.97
CA HIS A 54 3.87 26.92 9.34
C HIS A 54 4.65 25.66 9.71
N ASP A 55 5.94 25.88 9.98
CA ASP A 55 6.94 24.91 10.45
C ASP A 55 7.39 23.84 9.43
N THR A 56 8.44 24.18 8.66
CA THR A 56 9.17 23.21 7.83
C THR A 56 10.08 22.30 8.65
N ASP A 57 10.23 22.56 9.95
CA ASP A 57 11.11 21.80 10.83
C ASP A 57 10.34 20.70 11.58
N SER A 58 8.99 20.66 11.44
CA SER A 58 8.17 19.55 11.92
C SER A 58 7.15 19.09 10.87
N LEU A 59 7.01 17.78 10.70
CA LEU A 59 5.92 17.19 9.90
C LEU A 59 4.52 17.46 10.50
N ALA A 60 4.42 18.17 11.63
CA ALA A 60 3.18 18.40 12.38
C ALA A 60 2.12 19.16 11.56
N GLY A 61 2.50 20.03 10.62
CA GLY A 61 1.56 20.67 9.69
C GLY A 61 1.07 19.78 8.53
N PHE A 62 1.66 18.60 8.40
CA PHE A 62 1.49 17.66 7.28
C PHE A 62 0.94 16.30 7.72
N VAL A 63 0.58 16.13 8.98
CA VAL A 63 0.00 14.88 9.48
C VAL A 63 -1.42 15.18 9.94
N PRO A 64 -2.43 14.50 9.39
CA PRO A 64 -3.78 14.58 9.92
C PRO A 64 -3.82 14.01 11.34
N GLU A 65 -4.39 14.76 12.26
CA GLU A 65 -4.37 14.45 13.69
C GLU A 65 -5.78 14.38 14.26
N ILE A 66 -5.93 13.63 15.35
CA ILE A 66 -7.16 13.64 16.15
C ILE A 66 -6.81 14.39 17.43
N ASP A 67 -7.45 15.53 17.64
CA ASP A 67 -7.24 16.34 18.83
C ASP A 67 -7.83 15.68 20.11
N ALA A 68 -7.57 16.28 21.26
CA ALA A 68 -8.06 15.79 22.55
C ALA A 68 -9.60 15.77 22.67
N SER A 69 -10.32 16.56 21.86
CA SER A 69 -11.78 16.55 21.78
C SER A 69 -12.32 15.50 20.79
N GLY A 70 -11.42 14.84 20.05
CA GLY A 70 -11.77 13.91 18.98
C GLY A 70 -12.08 14.60 17.64
N GLY A 71 -11.76 15.87 17.47
CA GLY A 71 -11.80 16.54 16.16
C GLY A 71 -10.72 15.98 15.24
N LEU A 72 -11.06 15.73 13.97
CA LEU A 72 -10.06 15.41 12.94
C LEU A 72 -9.55 16.72 12.36
N PHE A 73 -8.27 17.03 12.58
CA PHE A 73 -7.60 18.16 11.96
C PHE A 73 -6.96 17.71 10.66
N LEU A 74 -7.44 18.26 9.54
CA LEU A 74 -6.85 18.02 8.22
C LEU A 74 -5.87 19.16 7.91
N PRO A 75 -4.80 18.90 7.13
CA PRO A 75 -3.93 19.94 6.63
C PRO A 75 -4.76 21.10 6.01
N PRO A 76 -4.44 22.38 6.29
CA PRO A 76 -5.25 23.52 5.86
C PRO A 76 -5.54 23.59 4.36
N LYS A 77 -4.69 22.95 3.54
CA LYS A 77 -4.93 22.80 2.10
C LYS A 77 -6.21 22.00 1.83
N TYR A 78 -6.43 20.89 2.51
CA TYR A 78 -7.61 20.05 2.32
C TYR A 78 -8.88 20.77 2.75
N GLU A 79 -8.82 21.54 3.83
CA GLU A 79 -9.97 22.34 4.28
C GLU A 79 -10.35 23.43 3.27
N LYS A 80 -9.36 23.98 2.54
CA LYS A 80 -9.59 24.98 1.49
C LYS A 80 -10.04 24.37 0.17
N GLU A 81 -9.51 23.20 -0.19
CA GLU A 81 -9.74 22.56 -1.48
C GLU A 81 -10.97 21.66 -1.49
N TYR A 82 -11.42 21.18 -0.34
CA TYR A 82 -12.50 20.22 -0.24
C TYR A 82 -13.68 20.75 0.59
N SER A 83 -14.88 20.45 0.11
CA SER A 83 -16.09 20.43 0.92
C SER A 83 -16.30 19.02 1.43
N ILE A 84 -16.07 18.80 2.73
CA ILE A 84 -16.17 17.50 3.39
C ILE A 84 -17.39 17.52 4.32
N PRO A 85 -18.50 16.83 3.98
CA PRO A 85 -19.64 16.70 4.87
C PRO A 85 -19.25 16.07 6.21
N ALA A 86 -19.96 16.43 7.29
CA ALA A 86 -19.67 15.91 8.64
C ALA A 86 -19.64 14.38 8.71
N ASP A 87 -20.48 13.70 7.94
CA ASP A 87 -20.52 12.23 7.87
C ASP A 87 -19.24 11.64 7.27
N ASP A 88 -18.68 12.31 6.27
CA ASP A 88 -17.45 11.88 5.60
C ASP A 88 -16.23 12.21 6.45
N LEU A 89 -16.26 13.32 7.19
CA LEU A 89 -15.23 13.62 8.19
C LEU A 89 -15.16 12.51 9.26
N ARG A 90 -16.31 11.99 9.71
CA ARG A 90 -16.35 10.83 10.64
C ARG A 90 -15.77 9.57 10.02
N LYS A 91 -15.99 9.32 8.73
CA LYS A 91 -15.37 8.20 8.00
C LYS A 91 -13.86 8.37 7.91
N LEU A 92 -13.37 9.55 7.54
CA LEU A 92 -11.92 9.85 7.52
C LEU A 92 -11.28 9.66 8.90
N LYS A 93 -11.96 10.09 9.97
CA LYS A 93 -11.50 9.85 11.35
C LYS A 93 -11.42 8.35 11.66
N SER A 94 -12.39 7.57 11.23
CA SER A 94 -12.37 6.11 11.36
C SER A 94 -11.19 5.49 10.60
N ILE A 95 -10.95 5.93 9.36
CA ILE A 95 -9.82 5.47 8.55
C ILE A 95 -8.49 5.79 9.25
N LEU A 96 -8.31 7.02 9.75
CA LEU A 96 -7.10 7.41 10.48
C LEU A 96 -6.92 6.56 11.76
N GLY A 97 -8.00 6.28 12.50
CA GLY A 97 -7.95 5.41 13.67
C GLY A 97 -7.50 3.98 13.33
N VAL A 98 -8.00 3.43 12.22
CA VAL A 98 -7.58 2.12 11.68
C VAL A 98 -6.12 2.17 11.22
N ALA A 99 -5.72 3.20 10.49
CA ALA A 99 -4.34 3.38 10.02
C ALA A 99 -3.35 3.45 11.19
N LYS A 100 -3.67 4.15 12.28
CA LYS A 100 -2.82 4.23 13.49
C LYS A 100 -2.49 2.87 14.09
N LYS A 101 -3.41 1.90 14.02
CA LYS A 101 -3.18 0.52 14.47
C LYS A 101 -2.03 -0.15 13.70
N TYR A 102 -1.87 0.20 12.44
CA TYR A 102 -0.85 -0.33 11.54
C TYR A 102 0.31 0.66 11.35
N ALA A 103 0.54 1.57 12.30
CA ALA A 103 1.75 2.37 12.28
C ALA A 103 3.01 1.49 12.38
N ASP A 104 2.89 0.34 13.05
CA ASP A 104 3.87 -0.74 13.10
C ASP A 104 3.54 -1.83 12.06
N ALA A 105 4.49 -2.08 11.15
CA ALA A 105 4.36 -3.11 10.13
C ALA A 105 4.27 -4.53 10.70
N GLU A 106 4.85 -4.79 11.88
CA GLU A 106 4.73 -6.10 12.54
C GLU A 106 3.26 -6.40 12.90
N GLN A 107 2.48 -5.39 13.29
CA GLN A 107 1.06 -5.55 13.56
C GLN A 107 0.28 -5.92 12.29
N ALA A 108 0.64 -5.33 11.14
CA ALA A 108 0.04 -5.69 9.86
C ALA A 108 0.32 -7.16 9.51
N VAL A 109 1.57 -7.60 9.63
CA VAL A 109 1.96 -9.00 9.37
C VAL A 109 1.25 -9.96 10.33
N ALA A 110 1.16 -9.62 11.61
CA ALA A 110 0.44 -10.43 12.61
C ALA A 110 -1.05 -10.59 12.27
N GLU A 111 -1.64 -9.60 11.61
CA GLU A 111 -3.01 -9.65 11.09
C GLU A 111 -3.10 -10.17 9.67
N GLY A 112 -2.04 -10.82 9.20
CA GLY A 112 -1.96 -11.57 7.95
C GLY A 112 -1.89 -10.72 6.68
N TYR A 113 -1.53 -9.44 6.80
CA TYR A 113 -1.07 -8.69 5.64
C TYR A 113 0.26 -9.29 5.16
N LEU A 114 0.40 -9.38 3.85
CA LEU A 114 1.59 -9.90 3.18
C LEU A 114 2.29 -8.75 2.47
N MET A 115 3.59 -8.61 2.68
CA MET A 115 4.41 -7.59 2.03
C MET A 115 4.42 -7.82 0.52
N ALA A 116 4.42 -6.75 -0.28
CA ALA A 116 4.63 -6.86 -1.72
C ALA A 116 6.11 -7.08 -2.07
N ASP A 117 6.40 -7.66 -3.23
CA ASP A 117 7.77 -7.84 -3.73
C ASP A 117 8.35 -6.59 -4.40
N GLU A 118 7.48 -5.64 -4.76
CA GLU A 118 7.85 -4.44 -5.48
C GLU A 118 7.54 -3.18 -4.66
N TYR A 119 8.46 -2.21 -4.73
CA TYR A 119 8.26 -0.87 -4.21
C TYR A 119 7.85 0.05 -5.35
N GLU A 120 6.71 0.71 -5.23
CA GLU A 120 6.14 1.55 -6.28
C GLU A 120 6.38 3.05 -6.07
N ASP A 121 6.78 3.73 -7.16
CA ASP A 121 7.01 5.17 -7.20
C ASP A 121 5.77 5.94 -6.77
N GLY A 122 5.86 6.61 -5.63
CA GLY A 122 4.82 7.47 -5.10
C GLY A 122 3.70 6.71 -4.40
N VAL A 123 3.80 5.38 -4.31
CA VAL A 123 2.87 4.53 -3.55
C VAL A 123 3.56 4.00 -2.29
N GLY A 124 4.79 3.52 -2.43
CA GLY A 124 5.56 2.91 -1.36
C GLY A 124 5.66 1.39 -1.51
N LEU A 125 6.04 0.74 -0.41
CA LEU A 125 5.93 -0.71 -0.26
C LEU A 125 4.52 -1.06 0.22
N ALA A 126 3.76 -1.75 -0.62
CA ALA A 126 2.43 -2.20 -0.25
C ALA A 126 2.51 -3.45 0.65
N PHE A 127 1.60 -3.54 1.62
CA PHE A 127 1.29 -4.76 2.36
C PHE A 127 -0.19 -5.06 2.06
N ALA A 128 -0.47 -6.23 1.51
CA ALA A 128 -1.78 -6.59 1.00
C ALA A 128 -2.47 -7.68 1.85
N ARG A 129 -3.80 -7.61 1.92
CA ARG A 129 -4.68 -8.70 2.40
C ARG A 129 -5.44 -9.31 1.22
N PRO A 130 -4.94 -10.40 0.60
CA PRO A 130 -5.56 -10.97 -0.62
C PRO A 130 -7.01 -11.42 -0.45
N ASP A 131 -7.42 -11.79 0.76
CA ASP A 131 -8.81 -12.14 1.08
C ASP A 131 -9.76 -10.92 1.06
N LEU A 132 -9.23 -9.73 1.33
CA LEU A 132 -9.97 -8.47 1.22
C LEU A 132 -10.05 -7.94 -0.21
N ALA A 133 -9.28 -8.50 -1.14
CA ALA A 133 -9.24 -8.04 -2.53
C ALA A 133 -10.47 -8.42 -3.38
N SER A 134 -11.39 -9.21 -2.84
CA SER A 134 -12.64 -9.55 -3.54
C SER A 134 -13.89 -9.31 -2.71
N VAL A 135 -13.84 -8.36 -1.78
CA VAL A 135 -15.04 -8.00 -1.00
C VAL A 135 -16.00 -7.19 -1.87
N PRO A 136 -17.29 -7.58 -1.92
CA PRO A 136 -18.29 -6.88 -2.74
C PRO A 136 -18.80 -5.61 -2.06
N ARG A 137 -18.40 -5.32 -0.82
CA ARG A 137 -18.81 -4.12 -0.10
C ARG A 137 -17.63 -3.58 0.67
N LEU A 138 -17.44 -2.27 0.59
CA LEU A 138 -16.43 -1.56 1.34
C LEU A 138 -16.61 -1.74 2.85
N ASP A 139 -15.52 -2.11 3.52
CA ASP A 139 -15.38 -2.08 4.97
C ASP A 139 -14.23 -1.14 5.34
N LEU A 140 -14.55 0.04 5.86
CA LEU A 140 -13.55 1.04 6.23
C LEU A 140 -12.65 0.59 7.39
N ALA A 141 -13.05 -0.43 8.16
CA ALA A 141 -12.25 -1.01 9.23
C ALA A 141 -11.17 -1.98 8.71
N LYS A 142 -11.23 -2.36 7.43
CA LYS A 142 -10.39 -3.40 6.84
C LYS A 142 -9.78 -2.92 5.52
N PRO A 143 -8.72 -2.09 5.56
CA PRO A 143 -8.04 -1.68 4.34
C PRO A 143 -7.44 -2.90 3.65
N ALA A 144 -7.61 -2.99 2.33
CA ALA A 144 -7.08 -4.11 1.56
C ALA A 144 -5.56 -3.98 1.36
N LEU A 145 -5.06 -2.74 1.31
CA LEU A 145 -3.63 -2.42 1.23
C LEU A 145 -3.24 -1.44 2.33
N LEU A 146 -2.05 -1.63 2.88
CA LEU A 146 -1.34 -0.69 3.74
C LEU A 146 -0.09 -0.23 2.98
N LEU A 147 0.15 1.06 2.91
CA LEU A 147 1.20 1.66 2.09
C LEU A 147 2.29 2.18 3.01
N TYR A 148 3.44 1.52 3.01
CA TYR A 148 4.57 1.86 3.85
C TYR A 148 5.65 2.55 3.05
N VAL A 149 6.38 3.43 3.71
CA VAL A 149 7.59 4.04 3.17
C VAL A 149 8.68 3.94 4.21
N LYS A 150 9.91 4.20 3.78
CA LYS A 150 11.08 4.18 4.63
C LYS A 150 11.74 5.55 4.56
N ALA A 151 12.14 6.10 5.70
CA ALA A 151 12.92 7.32 5.75
C ALA A 151 14.40 6.99 5.53
N ARG A 152 15.13 7.91 4.89
CA ARG A 152 16.56 7.78 4.64
C ARG A 152 17.32 7.43 5.91
N GLY A 153 18.07 6.32 5.88
CA GLY A 153 18.94 5.92 6.99
C GLY A 153 18.21 5.34 8.20
N GLU A 154 16.88 5.26 8.16
CA GLU A 154 16.10 4.52 9.13
C GLU A 154 15.98 3.06 8.68
N SER A 155 15.78 2.13 9.62
CA SER A 155 15.51 0.72 9.28
C SER A 155 14.02 0.38 9.32
N ALA A 156 13.22 1.24 9.94
CA ALA A 156 11.81 1.03 10.14
C ALA A 156 10.99 1.59 8.98
N PHE A 157 9.96 0.84 8.59
CA PHE A 157 8.89 1.34 7.75
C PHE A 157 7.92 2.17 8.58
N PHE A 158 7.35 3.21 7.98
CA PHE A 158 6.22 3.93 8.55
C PHE A 158 5.06 3.96 7.56
N LEU A 159 3.85 3.90 8.10
CA LEU A 159 2.64 3.91 7.31
C LEU A 159 2.41 5.30 6.68
N ALA A 160 2.35 5.37 5.36
CA ALA A 160 2.05 6.58 4.60
C ALA A 160 0.56 6.69 4.27
N GLY A 161 -0.09 5.58 4.00
CA GLY A 161 -1.49 5.56 3.60
C GLY A 161 -2.10 4.17 3.62
N VAL A 162 -3.37 4.12 3.24
CA VAL A 162 -4.12 2.87 3.10
C VAL A 162 -4.86 2.87 1.78
N ALA A 163 -5.22 1.70 1.27
CA ALA A 163 -6.12 1.59 0.14
C ALA A 163 -7.20 0.54 0.37
N TYR A 164 -8.37 0.81 -0.22
CA TYR A 164 -9.54 -0.05 -0.14
C TYR A 164 -9.89 -0.58 -1.52
N LEU A 165 -10.44 -1.79 -1.55
CA LEU A 165 -10.89 -2.47 -2.76
C LEU A 165 -12.38 -2.78 -2.70
N SER A 166 -13.02 -2.75 -3.86
CA SER A 166 -14.40 -3.19 -4.03
C SER A 166 -14.57 -3.88 -5.38
N THR A 167 -15.25 -5.03 -5.41
CA THR A 167 -15.58 -5.74 -6.66
C THR A 167 -16.98 -5.42 -7.19
N GLU A 168 -17.60 -4.35 -6.70
CA GLU A 168 -18.89 -3.88 -7.20
C GLU A 168 -18.82 -3.49 -8.70
N LYS A 169 -19.96 -3.64 -9.39
CA LYS A 169 -20.07 -3.28 -10.82
C LYS A 169 -19.80 -1.79 -11.07
N THR A 170 -20.18 -0.94 -10.12
CA THR A 170 -20.00 0.51 -10.15
C THR A 170 -19.10 0.95 -9.00
N PRO A 171 -18.38 2.08 -9.14
CA PRO A 171 -17.55 2.57 -8.04
C PRO A 171 -18.44 2.86 -6.82
N PRO A 172 -18.00 2.47 -5.61
CA PRO A 172 -18.69 2.84 -4.39
C PRO A 172 -18.88 4.36 -4.26
N GLN A 173 -19.99 4.78 -3.62
CA GLN A 173 -20.39 6.18 -3.47
C GLN A 173 -20.52 6.59 -1.99
N GLU A 174 -19.78 5.93 -1.10
CA GLU A 174 -19.86 6.18 0.33
C GLU A 174 -19.42 7.59 0.71
N PHE A 175 -18.51 8.21 -0.05
CA PHE A 175 -18.05 9.57 0.20
C PHE A 175 -18.77 10.55 -0.74
N ARG A 176 -19.18 11.68 -0.19
CA ARG A 176 -19.78 12.83 -0.85
C ARG A 176 -18.83 14.04 -0.84
N ILE A 177 -17.53 13.76 -0.75
CA ILE A 177 -16.49 14.80 -0.75
C ILE A 177 -16.44 15.44 -2.13
N ALA A 178 -16.46 16.76 -2.15
CA ALA A 178 -16.39 17.55 -3.37
C ALA A 178 -15.23 18.55 -3.30
N ARG A 179 -14.80 19.08 -4.43
CA ARG A 179 -13.93 20.26 -4.48
C ARG A 179 -14.66 21.49 -3.93
N ALA A 180 -13.92 22.47 -3.46
CA ALA A 180 -14.42 23.81 -3.20
C ALA A 180 -14.95 24.40 -4.52
N GLY A 181 -16.26 24.37 -4.69
CA GLY A 181 -16.94 24.60 -5.97
C GLY A 181 -18.04 23.59 -6.29
N GLY A 182 -18.12 22.48 -5.54
CA GLY A 182 -19.23 21.52 -5.59
C GLY A 182 -19.04 20.34 -6.54
N GLU A 183 -17.93 20.29 -7.29
CA GLU A 183 -17.59 19.14 -8.14
C GLU A 183 -17.26 17.90 -7.29
N PRO A 184 -17.99 16.77 -7.41
CA PRO A 184 -17.67 15.55 -6.69
C PRO A 184 -16.25 15.04 -7.03
N LEU A 185 -15.50 14.61 -6.02
CA LEU A 185 -14.18 14.03 -6.26
C LEU A 185 -14.29 12.63 -6.86
N LYS A 186 -13.41 12.33 -7.82
CA LYS A 186 -13.22 10.96 -8.33
C LYS A 186 -12.27 10.19 -7.41
N LEU A 187 -12.85 9.53 -6.41
CA LEU A 187 -12.13 8.80 -5.37
C LEU A 187 -11.71 7.40 -5.83
N TRP A 188 -12.60 6.74 -6.56
CA TRP A 188 -12.44 5.36 -7.02
C TRP A 188 -11.89 5.29 -8.44
N ARG A 189 -11.00 4.33 -8.66
CA ARG A 189 -10.38 4.04 -9.95
C ARG A 189 -10.53 2.57 -10.28
N PRO A 190 -10.72 2.21 -11.56
CA PRO A 190 -10.66 0.81 -11.94
C PRO A 190 -9.24 0.29 -11.70
N TRP A 191 -9.14 -0.95 -11.23
CA TRP A 191 -7.91 -1.71 -11.13
C TRP A 191 -8.20 -3.10 -11.67
N GLU A 192 -7.48 -3.51 -12.71
CA GLU A 192 -7.82 -4.68 -13.51
C GLU A 192 -6.66 -5.68 -13.50
N GLY A 193 -6.99 -6.97 -13.63
CA GLY A 193 -5.97 -8.00 -13.81
C GLY A 193 -5.07 -8.30 -12.61
N ILE A 194 -5.48 -7.98 -11.38
CA ILE A 194 -4.62 -8.12 -10.20
C ILE A 194 -4.45 -9.60 -9.86
N CYS A 195 -3.25 -10.13 -10.00
CA CYS A 195 -2.96 -11.50 -9.59
C CYS A 195 -2.20 -11.53 -8.26
N TYR A 196 -2.84 -11.99 -7.18
CA TYR A 196 -2.19 -12.19 -5.90
C TYR A 196 -1.51 -13.57 -5.85
N LYS A 197 -0.19 -13.61 -5.87
CA LYS A 197 0.59 -14.85 -5.65
C LYS A 197 1.31 -14.74 -4.31
N ALA A 198 0.93 -15.56 -3.34
CA ALA A 198 1.64 -15.63 -2.06
C ALA A 198 2.79 -16.64 -2.19
N ARG A 199 4.04 -16.18 -2.20
CA ARG A 199 5.22 -17.05 -2.19
C ARG A 199 6.19 -16.60 -1.11
N GLY A 200 6.48 -17.48 -0.14
CA GLY A 200 7.41 -17.15 0.93
C GLY A 200 6.99 -15.97 1.82
N GLY A 201 5.69 -15.69 1.94
CA GLY A 201 5.16 -14.56 2.74
C GLY A 201 5.07 -13.22 1.99
N VAL A 202 5.41 -13.21 0.70
CA VAL A 202 5.36 -12.01 -0.15
C VAL A 202 4.25 -12.16 -1.19
N VAL A 203 3.61 -11.06 -1.56
CA VAL A 203 2.57 -10.97 -2.59
C VAL A 203 3.09 -10.19 -3.79
N THR A 204 3.14 -10.84 -4.94
CA THR A 204 3.24 -10.12 -6.21
C THR A 204 1.87 -9.64 -6.63
N TYR A 205 1.75 -8.43 -7.18
CA TYR A 205 0.61 -8.00 -7.96
C TYR A 205 1.12 -7.31 -9.23
N ARG A 206 0.66 -7.76 -10.39
CA ARG A 206 0.98 -7.20 -11.70
C ARG A 206 -0.29 -7.07 -12.51
N ASP A 207 -0.32 -6.11 -13.41
CA ASP A 207 -1.39 -6.00 -14.39
C ASP A 207 -1.33 -7.25 -15.29
N ALA A 208 -2.45 -7.97 -15.41
CA ALA A 208 -2.52 -9.25 -16.11
C ALA A 208 -2.08 -9.21 -17.58
N GLU A 209 -1.98 -8.02 -18.18
CA GLU A 209 -1.53 -7.84 -19.57
C GLU A 209 -0.03 -8.14 -19.73
N ASP A 210 0.77 -8.04 -18.66
CA ASP A 210 2.24 -8.19 -18.71
C ASP A 210 2.74 -9.63 -18.45
N GLU A 211 1.85 -10.59 -18.12
CA GLU A 211 2.26 -11.99 -17.94
C GLU A 211 1.88 -12.87 -19.14
N ALA A 212 2.89 -13.52 -19.73
CA ALA A 212 2.72 -14.59 -20.73
C ALA A 212 2.01 -15.86 -20.18
N LYS A 213 1.68 -15.90 -18.89
CA LYS A 213 0.90 -16.96 -18.25
C LYS A 213 -0.21 -16.34 -17.40
N PRO A 214 -1.47 -16.80 -17.54
CA PRO A 214 -2.53 -16.41 -16.61
C PRO A 214 -2.12 -16.78 -15.18
N CYS A 215 -2.72 -16.11 -14.19
CA CYS A 215 -2.53 -16.26 -12.73
C CYS A 215 -2.65 -17.72 -12.20
N ALA A 216 -1.81 -18.63 -12.66
CA ALA A 216 -2.02 -20.08 -12.62
C ALA A 216 -1.94 -20.64 -11.20
N ASP A 217 -1.11 -20.01 -10.38
CA ASP A 217 -0.86 -20.39 -8.98
C ASP A 217 -1.23 -19.26 -8.01
N GLY A 218 -2.08 -18.33 -8.44
CA GLY A 218 -2.48 -17.15 -7.67
C GLY A 218 -4.00 -16.93 -7.63
N ARG A 219 -4.41 -15.89 -6.92
CA ARG A 219 -5.79 -15.42 -6.91
C ARG A 219 -5.91 -14.22 -7.84
N LEU A 220 -6.60 -14.41 -8.96
CA LEU A 220 -6.94 -13.34 -9.88
C LEU A 220 -8.14 -12.54 -9.37
N VAL A 221 -7.99 -11.23 -9.28
CA VAL A 221 -9.06 -10.26 -9.18
C VAL A 221 -9.14 -9.57 -10.54
N PRO A 222 -10.06 -10.02 -11.43
CA PRO A 222 -10.07 -9.56 -12.82
C PRO A 222 -10.41 -8.07 -12.92
N LYS A 223 -11.24 -7.58 -11.99
CA LYS A 223 -11.64 -6.18 -11.90
C LYS A 223 -12.02 -5.82 -10.48
N ALA A 224 -11.52 -4.68 -10.02
CA ALA A 224 -11.91 -4.03 -8.79
C ALA A 224 -11.93 -2.51 -8.98
N TRP A 225 -12.51 -1.83 -8.01
CA TRP A 225 -12.31 -0.41 -7.76
C TRP A 225 -11.31 -0.28 -6.63
N ILE A 226 -10.35 0.63 -6.78
CA ILE A 226 -9.39 1.00 -5.73
C ILE A 226 -9.58 2.46 -5.33
N MET A 227 -9.51 2.72 -4.03
CA MET A 227 -9.47 4.06 -3.44
C MET A 227 -8.27 4.15 -2.51
N HIS A 228 -7.35 5.04 -2.82
CA HIS A 228 -6.21 5.37 -1.96
C HIS A 228 -6.64 6.44 -0.96
N VAL A 229 -6.12 6.38 0.26
CA VAL A 229 -6.38 7.37 1.31
C VAL A 229 -5.06 7.67 2.02
N TRP A 230 -4.57 8.90 1.84
CA TRP A 230 -3.30 9.38 2.39
C TRP A 230 -3.49 9.87 3.83
N LEU A 231 -3.69 8.91 4.73
CA LEU A 231 -3.73 9.07 6.18
C LEU A 231 -2.83 7.97 6.76
N PRO A 232 -1.75 8.29 7.50
CA PRO A 232 -1.48 9.59 8.14
C PRO A 232 -0.56 10.55 7.36
N LEU A 233 -0.02 10.20 6.19
CA LEU A 233 0.91 11.11 5.50
C LEU A 233 0.17 12.08 4.59
N TYR A 234 0.40 13.39 4.72
CA TYR A 234 -0.11 14.36 3.76
C TYR A 234 0.34 14.08 2.33
N ASN A 235 -0.57 14.35 1.40
CA ASN A 235 -0.34 14.31 -0.02
C ASN A 235 -0.71 15.66 -0.68
N PRO A 236 0.26 16.38 -1.28
CA PRO A 236 -0.02 17.65 -1.94
C PRO A 236 -0.85 17.53 -3.21
N LEU A 237 -0.99 16.34 -3.80
CA LEU A 237 -1.88 16.12 -4.95
C LEU A 237 -3.33 15.88 -4.51
N GLY A 238 -3.54 15.51 -3.25
CA GLY A 238 -4.86 15.34 -2.66
C GLY A 238 -4.99 14.07 -1.83
N LEU A 239 -5.99 14.04 -0.95
CA LEU A 239 -6.20 12.96 0.01
C LEU A 239 -6.46 11.59 -0.62
N PHE A 240 -6.99 11.57 -1.86
CA PHE A 240 -7.42 10.35 -2.57
C PHE A 240 -6.74 10.13 -3.93
N THR A 241 -5.63 10.82 -4.21
CA THR A 241 -4.87 10.58 -5.44
C THR A 241 -4.16 9.22 -5.36
N PRO A 242 -3.79 8.56 -6.47
CA PRO A 242 -3.25 7.21 -6.41
C PRO A 242 -1.78 7.21 -5.99
N ARG A 243 -1.12 8.36 -6.10
CA ARG A 243 0.30 8.59 -5.82
C ARG A 243 0.44 9.80 -4.91
N ASN A 244 1.48 9.76 -4.10
CA ASN A 244 1.92 10.82 -3.21
C ASN A 244 3.39 11.18 -3.55
N PRO A 245 3.67 12.38 -4.07
CA PRO A 245 5.03 12.77 -4.41
C PRO A 245 5.95 12.94 -3.18
N VAL A 246 5.37 13.01 -1.98
CA VAL A 246 6.16 12.93 -0.73
C VAL A 246 6.74 11.53 -0.59
N VAL A 247 5.99 10.49 -0.97
CA VAL A 247 6.49 9.11 -0.98
C VAL A 247 7.60 8.94 -2.02
N ASP A 248 7.44 9.51 -3.22
CA ASP A 248 8.53 9.54 -4.22
C ASP A 248 9.79 10.19 -3.64
N TYR A 249 9.64 11.32 -2.95
CA TYR A 249 10.78 12.01 -2.35
C TYR A 249 11.49 11.18 -1.27
N LEU A 250 10.71 10.52 -0.42
CA LEU A 250 11.23 9.63 0.62
C LEU A 250 11.91 8.39 0.01
N ASP A 251 11.37 7.84 -1.09
CA ASP A 251 11.93 6.67 -1.79
C ASP A 251 13.16 6.99 -2.66
N LEU A 252 13.15 8.11 -3.38
CA LEU A 252 14.28 8.56 -4.20
C LEU A 252 15.54 8.79 -3.35
N SER A 253 15.34 9.03 -2.05
CA SER A 253 16.42 9.10 -1.09
C SER A 253 17.06 7.74 -0.75
N ASP A 254 16.47 6.63 -1.18
CA ASP A 254 17.01 5.26 -1.11
C ASP A 254 17.39 4.69 -2.49
N ARG A 255 16.67 5.01 -3.58
CA ARG A 255 17.05 4.57 -4.96
C ARG A 255 18.34 5.18 -5.50
N ALA A 256 18.75 6.33 -4.98
CA ALA A 256 20.08 6.87 -5.24
C ALA A 256 21.22 5.96 -4.70
N PHE A 257 20.91 4.96 -3.88
CA PHE A 257 21.87 4.08 -3.20
C PHE A 257 21.96 2.66 -3.80
N THR A 258 21.09 2.28 -4.74
CA THR A 258 21.17 0.97 -5.44
C THR A 258 21.97 1.02 -6.75
N ALA A 259 22.53 2.18 -7.14
CA ALA A 259 23.44 2.31 -8.26
C ALA A 259 24.91 1.96 -7.89
N ALA A 260 25.11 0.92 -7.08
CA ALA A 260 26.37 0.19 -7.05
C ALA A 260 26.06 -1.24 -7.50
N LYS A 261 26.07 -1.46 -8.82
CA LYS A 261 26.29 -2.80 -9.35
C LYS A 261 27.74 -3.20 -9.02
N PRO A 262 28.01 -4.45 -8.61
CA PRO A 262 29.38 -4.97 -8.56
C PRO A 262 30.05 -4.94 -9.93
#